data_AF-A0A3L6JFT4-F1
#
_entry.id   AF-A0A3L6JFT4-F1
#
_cell.length_a   1.000
_cell.length_b   1.000
_cell.length_c   1.000
_cell.angle_alpha   90.00
_cell.angle_beta   90.00
_cell.angle_gamma   90.00
#
_symmetry.space_group_name_H-M   'P 1'
#
loop_
_entity.id
_entity.type
_entity.pdbx_description
1 polymer ?
#
loop_
_entity_poly.entity_id
_entity_poly.type
_entity_poly.pdbx_seq_one_letter_code
_entity_poly.pdbx_strand_id
1 'polypeptide(L)'
;MSDLRSSYLLSDQDVETLAAASGQRLIREFADKYANLRERSRRVPIADAKKIADEYSCPLEIGIVAYLINLDGIMGIREAVGLLSSELQRRTNVGEDVPNIGGNILEFSLLEGRWIEYIYSTFVRELELKTRELANLEASIDVETPPIEKVVSVVNSRNRLAETFVSPAVLAWLTEHLKSNTEDVLTAFCLAVTKWKLATLKGKMLQLRRRNQAFFRRLKVILAAASESATADVVVKRIDDIIQALGADLSKMSVSSVAHFILHIAPRPMGRGDRSRYVDVGMSSTRGNKTEPDMASPFDFLERDVQLARRRTGTERSEYLSQRISRVMRVLRYQGNTTAQVIEKCVLELTNRLHIDKAYAAGVIERSKQELANTPSDRQDDIAVKLVFEYISTYAFER
;
A
#
# COMPACT_ATOMS: atom_id res chain seq x y z
N MET A 1 26.59 -4.64 -37.63
CA MET A 1 26.41 -4.91 -36.18
C MET A 1 25.81 -3.68 -35.51
N SER A 2 24.61 -3.32 -35.95
CA SER A 2 23.79 -2.20 -35.47
C SER A 2 22.37 -2.75 -35.34
N ASP A 3 21.57 -2.22 -34.41
CA ASP A 3 20.16 -2.56 -34.14
C ASP A 3 19.85 -3.61 -33.07
N LEU A 4 20.58 -3.60 -31.95
CA LEU A 4 20.13 -4.24 -30.70
C LEU A 4 20.02 -3.28 -29.50
N ARG A 5 20.21 -1.96 -29.71
CA ARG A 5 20.14 -0.96 -28.63
C ARG A 5 18.83 -0.16 -28.54
N SER A 6 17.86 -0.42 -29.42
CA SER A 6 16.59 0.34 -29.45
C SER A 6 15.37 -0.38 -28.85
N SER A 7 15.49 -1.64 -28.41
CA SER A 7 14.31 -2.47 -28.06
C SER A 7 13.78 -2.31 -26.63
N TYR A 8 14.35 -1.41 -25.81
CA TYR A 8 13.96 -1.28 -24.40
C TYR A 8 12.95 -0.18 -24.11
N LEU A 9 12.62 0.67 -25.08
CA LEU A 9 11.58 1.70 -24.96
C LEU A 9 10.35 1.24 -25.73
N LEU A 10 9.26 0.94 -25.01
CA LEU A 10 7.93 0.90 -25.63
C LEU A 10 7.66 2.29 -26.20
N SER A 11 7.35 2.38 -27.49
CA SER A 11 6.96 3.65 -28.08
C SER A 11 5.63 4.11 -27.49
N ASP A 12 5.38 5.42 -27.47
CA ASP A 12 4.10 5.94 -26.99
C ASP A 12 2.93 5.39 -27.82
N GLN A 13 3.16 5.11 -29.10
CA GLN A 13 2.20 4.47 -30.00
C GLN A 13 1.88 3.02 -29.62
N ASP A 14 2.87 2.25 -29.15
CA ASP A 14 2.64 0.89 -28.62
C ASP A 14 1.80 0.93 -27.34
N VAL A 15 2.08 1.91 -26.47
CA VAL A 15 1.34 2.12 -25.22
C VAL A 15 -0.12 2.50 -25.53
N GLU A 16 -0.34 3.42 -26.46
CA GLU A 16 -1.68 3.81 -26.92
C GLU A 16 -2.45 2.62 -27.51
N THR A 17 -1.80 1.81 -28.36
CA THR A 17 -2.43 0.63 -28.97
C THR A 17 -2.83 -0.40 -27.92
N LEU A 18 -1.95 -0.66 -26.95
CA LEU A 18 -2.24 -1.57 -25.84
C LEU A 18 -3.33 -1.03 -24.91
N ALA A 19 -3.34 0.29 -24.64
CA ALA A 19 -4.36 0.95 -23.85
C ALA A 19 -5.73 0.85 -24.54
N ALA A 20 -5.79 1.06 -25.86
CA ALA A 20 -7.02 0.91 -26.64
C ALA A 20 -7.55 -0.53 -26.60
N ALA A 21 -6.68 -1.53 -26.78
CA ALA A 21 -7.07 -2.94 -26.68
C ALA A 21 -7.58 -3.31 -25.28
N SER A 22 -6.95 -2.78 -24.23
CA SER A 22 -7.37 -2.96 -22.85
C SER A 22 -8.73 -2.31 -22.57
N GLY A 23 -8.95 -1.08 -23.07
CA GLY A 23 -10.24 -0.41 -23.01
C GLY A 23 -11.35 -1.20 -23.70
N GLN A 24 -11.09 -1.76 -24.89
CA GLN A 24 -12.05 -2.63 -25.58
C GLN A 24 -12.36 -3.90 -24.78
N ARG A 25 -11.36 -4.49 -24.12
CA ARG A 25 -11.56 -5.64 -23.23
C ARG A 25 -12.44 -5.28 -22.04
N LEU A 26 -12.22 -4.13 -21.42
CA LEU A 26 -13.04 -3.63 -20.32
C LEU A 26 -14.51 -3.46 -20.75
N ILE A 27 -14.74 -2.84 -21.91
CA ILE A 27 -16.09 -2.65 -22.47
C ILE A 27 -16.79 -4.01 -22.70
N ARG A 28 -16.08 -4.99 -23.25
CA ARG A 28 -16.61 -6.36 -23.44
C ARG A 28 -16.96 -7.02 -22.11
N GLU A 29 -16.06 -6.96 -21.13
CA GLU A 29 -16.30 -7.50 -19.79
C GLU A 29 -17.53 -6.85 -19.14
N PHE A 30 -17.69 -5.54 -19.32
CA PHE A 30 -18.83 -4.79 -18.80
C PHE A 30 -20.13 -5.15 -19.51
N ALA A 31 -20.10 -5.34 -20.84
CA ALA A 31 -21.27 -5.77 -21.60
C ALA A 31 -21.73 -7.17 -21.18
N ASP A 32 -20.79 -8.11 -21.06
CA ASP A 32 -21.08 -9.50 -20.71
C ASP A 32 -21.58 -9.64 -19.26
N LYS A 33 -20.96 -8.93 -18.31
CA LYS A 33 -21.36 -9.00 -16.89
C LYS A 33 -22.62 -8.20 -16.58
N TYR A 34 -22.86 -7.06 -17.22
CA TYR A 34 -24.06 -6.25 -16.96
C TYR A 34 -25.34 -6.95 -17.41
N ALA A 35 -25.29 -7.65 -18.55
CA ALA A 35 -26.40 -8.48 -19.00
C ALA A 35 -26.75 -9.54 -17.94
N ASN A 36 -25.74 -10.17 -17.36
CA ASN A 36 -25.91 -11.18 -16.31
C ASN A 36 -26.49 -10.58 -15.01
N LEU A 37 -25.99 -9.43 -14.54
CA LEU A 37 -26.46 -8.80 -13.30
C LEU A 37 -27.94 -8.39 -13.38
N ARG A 38 -28.36 -7.81 -14.52
CA ARG A 38 -29.76 -7.42 -14.78
C ARG A 38 -30.70 -8.62 -14.85
N GLU A 39 -30.25 -9.76 -15.37
CA GLU A 39 -31.05 -11.00 -15.35
C GLU A 39 -31.15 -11.62 -13.96
N ARG A 40 -30.05 -11.61 -13.21
CA ARG A 40 -29.99 -12.14 -11.84
C ARG A 40 -30.83 -11.32 -10.87
N SER A 41 -30.90 -10.00 -11.02
CA SER A 41 -31.72 -9.13 -10.16
C SER A 41 -33.20 -9.47 -10.20
N ARG A 42 -33.71 -9.96 -11.34
CA ARG A 42 -35.10 -10.42 -11.48
C ARG A 42 -35.40 -11.72 -10.74
N ARG A 43 -34.37 -12.49 -10.38
CA ARG A 43 -34.48 -13.79 -9.69
C ARG A 43 -34.26 -13.67 -8.18
N VAL A 44 -33.94 -12.48 -7.68
CA VAL A 44 -33.73 -12.26 -6.24
C VAL A 44 -35.04 -12.42 -5.49
N PRO A 45 -35.08 -13.21 -4.41
CA PRO A 45 -36.26 -13.30 -3.55
C PRO A 45 -36.59 -11.92 -2.95
N ILE A 46 -37.79 -11.41 -3.26
CA ILE A 46 -38.23 -10.07 -2.82
C ILE A 46 -38.25 -9.98 -1.29
N ALA A 47 -38.57 -11.06 -0.58
CA ALA A 47 -38.59 -11.08 0.88
C ALA A 47 -37.20 -10.80 1.49
N ASP A 48 -36.14 -11.37 0.91
CA ASP A 48 -34.76 -11.18 1.36
C ASP A 48 -34.29 -9.75 1.08
N ALA A 49 -34.56 -9.26 -0.15
CA ALA A 49 -34.21 -7.89 -0.52
C ALA A 49 -34.96 -6.85 0.32
N LYS A 50 -36.24 -7.12 0.65
CA LYS A 50 -37.04 -6.24 1.51
C LYS A 50 -36.50 -6.20 2.94
N LYS A 51 -36.05 -7.34 3.47
CA LYS A 51 -35.40 -7.37 4.79
C LYS A 51 -34.16 -6.48 4.84
N ILE A 52 -33.34 -6.51 3.79
CA ILE A 52 -32.16 -5.63 3.66
C ILE A 52 -32.58 -4.16 3.57
N ALA A 53 -33.57 -3.86 2.73
CA ALA A 53 -34.10 -2.51 2.56
C ALA A 53 -34.60 -1.93 3.89
N ASP A 54 -35.34 -2.71 4.66
CA ASP A 54 -35.86 -2.34 5.97
C ASP A 54 -34.72 -2.18 7.01
N GLU A 55 -33.78 -3.13 7.06
CA GLU A 55 -32.66 -3.11 8.02
C GLU A 55 -31.72 -1.92 7.82
N TYR A 56 -31.42 -1.57 6.57
CA TYR A 56 -30.47 -0.50 6.22
C TYR A 56 -31.14 0.79 5.76
N SER A 57 -32.47 0.86 5.83
CA SER A 57 -33.26 2.04 5.42
C SER A 57 -32.91 2.53 4.01
N CYS A 58 -32.84 1.62 3.05
CA CYS A 58 -32.53 1.91 1.64
C CYS A 58 -33.67 1.47 0.71
N PRO A 59 -33.74 2.00 -0.54
CA PRO A 59 -34.67 1.49 -1.54
C PRO A 59 -34.53 -0.02 -1.79
N LEU A 60 -35.65 -0.68 -2.11
CA LEU A 60 -35.69 -2.11 -2.38
C LEU A 60 -34.68 -2.52 -3.46
N GLU A 61 -34.54 -1.69 -4.48
CA GLU A 61 -33.64 -1.89 -5.61
C GLU A 61 -32.16 -1.93 -5.20
N ILE A 62 -31.75 -1.09 -4.24
CA ILE A 62 -30.42 -1.15 -3.63
C ILE A 62 -30.27 -2.46 -2.85
N GLY A 63 -31.31 -2.85 -2.10
CA GLY A 63 -31.34 -4.13 -1.39
C GLY A 63 -31.15 -5.34 -2.30
N ILE A 64 -31.79 -5.34 -3.49
CA ILE A 64 -31.67 -6.39 -4.51
C ILE A 64 -30.22 -6.53 -4.97
N VAL A 65 -29.58 -5.42 -5.35
CA VAL A 65 -28.20 -5.45 -5.86
C VAL A 65 -27.20 -5.79 -4.75
N ALA A 66 -27.38 -5.22 -3.56
CA ALA A 66 -26.53 -5.53 -2.41
C ALA A 66 -26.60 -7.02 -2.01
N TYR A 67 -27.78 -7.64 -2.12
CA TYR A 67 -27.96 -9.08 -1.92
C TYR A 67 -27.13 -9.89 -2.92
N LEU A 68 -27.14 -9.53 -4.20
CA LEU A 68 -26.36 -10.22 -5.23
C LEU A 68 -24.86 -10.09 -5.01
N ILE A 69 -24.37 -8.88 -4.71
CA ILE A 69 -22.96 -8.61 -4.40
C ILE A 69 -22.49 -9.47 -3.21
N ASN A 70 -23.34 -9.62 -2.20
CA ASN A 70 -23.06 -10.46 -1.05
C ASN A 70 -23.09 -11.96 -1.38
N LEU A 71 -24.04 -12.42 -2.20
CA LEU A 71 -24.09 -13.81 -2.67
C LEU A 71 -22.87 -14.18 -3.52
N ASP A 72 -22.36 -13.24 -4.32
CA ASP A 72 -21.14 -13.44 -5.10
C ASP A 72 -19.85 -13.41 -4.27
N GLY A 73 -19.98 -13.18 -2.95
CA GLY A 73 -18.85 -13.18 -2.02
C GLY A 73 -17.90 -11.99 -2.20
N ILE A 74 -18.36 -10.91 -2.83
CA ILE A 74 -17.53 -9.75 -3.14
C ILE A 74 -17.35 -8.87 -1.88
N MET A 75 -18.44 -8.55 -1.20
CA MET A 75 -18.45 -7.83 0.08
C MET A 75 -19.75 -8.04 0.86
N GLY A 76 -19.76 -7.65 2.14
CA GLY A 76 -20.95 -7.76 2.97
C GLY A 76 -22.05 -6.77 2.58
N ILE A 77 -23.31 -7.13 2.87
CA ILE A 77 -24.51 -6.33 2.56
C ILE A 77 -24.37 -4.87 3.02
N ARG A 78 -23.95 -4.64 4.27
CA ARG A 78 -23.77 -3.31 4.83
C ARG A 78 -22.79 -2.45 4.03
N GLU A 79 -21.70 -3.05 3.56
CA GLU A 79 -20.68 -2.35 2.78
C GLU A 79 -21.21 -2.01 1.39
N ALA A 80 -21.87 -2.98 0.73
CA ALA A 80 -22.49 -2.77 -0.58
C ALA A 80 -23.56 -1.67 -0.55
N VAL A 81 -24.47 -1.70 0.41
CA VAL A 81 -25.47 -0.63 0.61
C VAL A 81 -24.78 0.70 0.90
N GLY A 82 -23.72 0.70 1.71
CA GLY A 82 -22.95 1.91 2.02
C GLY A 82 -22.33 2.55 0.78
N LEU A 83 -21.76 1.77 -0.14
CA LEU A 83 -21.18 2.26 -1.38
C LEU A 83 -22.25 2.80 -2.34
N LEU A 84 -23.32 2.03 -2.57
CA LEU A 84 -24.44 2.44 -3.44
C LEU A 84 -25.09 3.74 -2.96
N SER A 85 -25.34 3.84 -1.64
CA SER A 85 -25.91 5.06 -1.04
C SER A 85 -24.95 6.25 -1.08
N SER A 86 -23.63 6.01 -0.98
CA SER A 86 -22.63 7.08 -1.06
C SER A 86 -22.59 7.70 -2.45
N GLU A 87 -22.69 6.89 -3.51
CA GLU A 87 -22.74 7.39 -4.89
C GLU A 87 -24.07 8.11 -5.19
N LEU A 88 -25.21 7.62 -4.67
CA LEU A 88 -26.47 8.37 -4.75
C LEU A 88 -26.33 9.76 -4.12
N GLN A 89 -25.77 9.83 -2.91
CA GLN A 89 -25.56 11.10 -2.23
C GLN A 89 -24.58 12.00 -3.00
N ARG A 90 -23.53 11.45 -3.61
CA ARG A 90 -22.61 12.22 -4.46
C ARG A 90 -23.36 12.84 -5.63
N ARG A 91 -24.17 12.05 -6.34
CA ARG A 91 -25.01 12.52 -7.46
C ARG A 91 -25.96 13.63 -7.01
N THR A 92 -26.58 13.48 -5.84
CA THR A 92 -27.39 14.55 -5.25
C THR A 92 -26.60 15.84 -5.03
N ASN A 93 -25.40 15.72 -4.47
CA ASN A 93 -24.56 16.88 -4.15
C ASN A 93 -24.06 17.63 -5.41
N VAL A 94 -23.96 16.96 -6.56
CA VAL A 94 -23.55 17.57 -7.84
C VAL A 94 -24.74 17.98 -8.73
N GLY A 95 -25.97 17.86 -8.22
CA GLY A 95 -27.21 18.19 -8.92
C GLY A 95 -27.54 17.24 -10.07
N GLU A 96 -27.17 15.97 -9.95
CA GLU A 96 -27.49 14.87 -10.89
C GLU A 96 -28.32 13.79 -10.17
N ASP A 97 -29.24 14.23 -9.32
CA ASP A 97 -30.08 13.39 -8.47
C ASP A 97 -30.78 12.30 -9.29
N VAL A 98 -30.70 11.06 -8.82
CA VAL A 98 -31.47 9.96 -9.39
C VAL A 98 -32.92 10.11 -8.92
N PRO A 99 -33.91 10.27 -9.81
CA PRO A 99 -35.30 10.41 -9.39
C PRO A 99 -35.72 9.20 -8.56
N ASN A 100 -36.43 9.45 -7.46
CA ASN A 100 -36.88 8.41 -6.52
C ASN A 100 -38.05 7.60 -7.09
N ILE A 101 -37.77 6.88 -8.17
CA ILE A 101 -38.67 6.01 -8.91
C ILE A 101 -37.95 4.67 -9.01
N GLY A 102 -38.63 3.58 -8.65
CA GLY A 102 -38.00 2.24 -8.57
C GLY A 102 -37.24 1.85 -9.84
N GLY A 103 -37.79 2.12 -11.04
CA GLY A 103 -37.07 1.86 -12.30
C GLY A 103 -35.72 2.57 -12.41
N ASN A 104 -35.65 3.85 -12.03
CA ASN A 104 -34.43 4.66 -12.10
C ASN A 104 -33.42 4.24 -11.04
N ILE A 105 -33.88 3.95 -9.82
CA ILE A 105 -33.02 3.46 -8.74
C ILE A 105 -32.46 2.08 -9.09
N LEU A 106 -33.25 1.22 -9.73
CA LEU A 106 -32.78 -0.09 -10.17
C LEU A 106 -31.71 0.04 -11.24
N GLU A 107 -31.92 0.88 -12.26
CA GLU A 107 -30.92 1.11 -13.30
C GLU A 107 -29.63 1.69 -12.73
N PHE A 108 -29.74 2.71 -11.87
CA PHE A 108 -28.60 3.24 -11.13
C PHE A 108 -27.88 2.14 -10.35
N SER A 109 -28.61 1.35 -9.57
CA SER A 109 -28.04 0.33 -8.68
C SER A 109 -27.35 -0.77 -9.47
N LEU A 110 -27.88 -1.15 -10.64
CA LEU A 110 -27.25 -2.12 -11.53
C LEU A 110 -25.94 -1.58 -12.11
N LEU A 111 -25.92 -0.32 -12.57
CA LEU A 111 -24.73 0.30 -13.14
C LEU A 111 -23.62 0.44 -12.11
N GLU A 112 -23.96 0.94 -10.93
CA GLU A 112 -23.01 1.09 -9.82
C GLU A 112 -22.59 -0.27 -9.26
N GLY A 113 -23.53 -1.21 -9.14
CA GLY A 113 -23.25 -2.58 -8.72
C GLY A 113 -22.19 -3.24 -9.60
N ARG A 114 -22.27 -3.07 -10.93
CA ARG A 114 -21.24 -3.54 -11.87
C ARG A 114 -19.86 -2.95 -11.57
N TRP A 115 -19.76 -1.66 -11.29
CA TRP A 115 -18.50 -1.02 -10.93
C TRP A 115 -17.96 -1.54 -9.61
N ILE A 116 -18.82 -1.69 -8.60
CA ILE A 116 -18.46 -2.30 -7.32
C ILE A 116 -17.92 -3.72 -7.56
N GLU A 117 -18.63 -4.57 -8.31
CA GLU A 117 -18.18 -5.91 -8.63
C GLU A 117 -16.81 -5.90 -9.33
N TYR A 118 -16.64 -5.07 -10.36
CA TYR A 118 -15.39 -4.99 -11.11
C TYR A 118 -14.22 -4.54 -10.23
N ILE A 119 -14.38 -3.41 -9.53
CA ILE A 119 -13.32 -2.80 -8.74
C ILE A 119 -12.92 -3.71 -7.58
N TYR A 120 -13.89 -4.23 -6.81
CA TYR A 120 -13.61 -5.03 -5.61
C TYR A 120 -13.29 -6.50 -5.88
N SER A 121 -13.47 -7.00 -7.12
CA SER A 121 -13.08 -8.36 -7.50
C SER A 121 -11.92 -8.37 -8.49
N THR A 122 -12.22 -8.16 -9.77
CA THR A 122 -11.34 -8.49 -10.89
C THR A 122 -10.19 -7.49 -10.95
N PHE A 123 -10.48 -6.20 -10.80
CA PHE A 123 -9.47 -5.16 -10.83
C PHE A 123 -8.45 -5.31 -9.70
N VAL A 124 -8.89 -5.41 -8.44
CA VAL A 124 -7.99 -5.57 -7.28
C VAL A 124 -7.12 -6.82 -7.42
N ARG A 125 -7.70 -7.96 -7.81
CA ARG A 125 -6.94 -9.21 -8.00
C ARG A 125 -5.88 -9.10 -9.09
N GLU A 126 -6.23 -8.54 -10.25
CA GLU A 126 -5.28 -8.34 -11.36
C GLU A 126 -4.21 -7.30 -11.01
N LEU A 127 -4.60 -6.24 -10.29
CA LEU A 127 -3.67 -5.22 -9.79
C LEU A 127 -2.65 -5.85 -8.85
N GLU A 128 -3.07 -6.65 -7.86
CA GLU A 128 -2.18 -7.35 -6.92
C GLU A 128 -1.18 -8.27 -7.63
N LEU A 129 -1.63 -8.99 -8.67
CA LEU A 129 -0.75 -9.85 -9.47
C LEU A 129 0.31 -9.03 -10.23
N LYS A 130 -0.10 -7.96 -10.89
CA LYS A 130 0.78 -7.10 -11.70
C LYS A 130 1.73 -6.27 -10.83
N THR A 131 1.28 -5.80 -9.67
CA THR A 131 2.12 -5.02 -8.75
C THR A 131 3.18 -5.88 -8.07
N ARG A 132 3.00 -7.20 -8.01
CA ARG A 132 4.04 -8.12 -7.52
C ARG A 132 5.30 -8.10 -8.37
N GLU A 133 5.14 -8.18 -9.68
CA GLU A 133 6.26 -8.15 -10.62
C GLU A 133 6.95 -6.79 -10.57
N LEU A 134 6.16 -5.71 -10.55
CA LEU A 134 6.67 -4.35 -10.41
C LEU A 134 7.43 -4.15 -9.09
N ALA A 135 6.90 -4.64 -7.97
CA ALA A 135 7.55 -4.52 -6.67
C ALA A 135 8.90 -5.23 -6.62
N ASN A 136 9.05 -6.38 -7.28
CA ASN A 136 10.34 -7.06 -7.40
C ASN A 136 11.36 -6.26 -8.22
N LEU A 137 10.91 -5.64 -9.32
CA LEU A 137 11.76 -4.76 -10.13
C LEU A 137 12.17 -3.51 -9.34
N GLU A 138 11.24 -2.90 -8.61
CA GLU A 138 11.51 -1.74 -7.75
C GLU A 138 12.40 -2.07 -6.55
N ALA A 139 12.35 -3.28 -6.01
CA ALA A 139 13.28 -3.71 -4.97
C ALA A 139 14.72 -3.89 -5.50
N SER A 140 14.88 -4.21 -6.79
CA SER A 140 16.19 -4.42 -7.39
C SER A 140 17.04 -3.15 -7.55
N ILE A 141 16.43 -1.97 -7.35
CA ILE A 141 17.09 -0.66 -7.38
C ILE A 141 17.42 -0.11 -5.98
N ASP A 142 17.23 -0.90 -4.92
CA ASP A 142 17.61 -0.54 -3.54
C ASP A 142 19.11 -0.70 -3.22
N VAL A 143 19.94 -0.89 -4.24
CA VAL A 143 21.41 -0.93 -4.13
C VAL A 143 21.98 0.50 -4.16
N GLU A 144 23.14 0.76 -3.55
CA GLU A 144 23.77 2.10 -3.52
C GLU A 144 23.96 2.74 -4.90
N THR A 145 24.22 1.93 -5.94
CA THR A 145 24.41 2.38 -7.33
C THR A 145 23.75 1.40 -8.32
N PRO A 146 22.42 1.50 -8.54
CA PRO A 146 21.74 0.58 -9.44
C PRO A 146 22.06 0.92 -10.91
N PRO A 147 22.23 -0.09 -11.79
CA PRO A 147 22.43 0.13 -13.22
C PRO A 147 21.31 0.96 -13.86
N ILE A 148 21.67 1.84 -14.80
CA ILE A 148 20.75 2.76 -15.50
C ILE A 148 19.66 1.96 -16.23
N GLU A 149 20.02 0.85 -16.87
CA GLU A 149 19.09 -0.01 -17.60
C GLU A 149 18.00 -0.57 -16.69
N LYS A 150 18.35 -0.88 -15.42
CA LYS A 150 17.35 -1.33 -14.43
C LYS A 150 16.39 -0.21 -14.06
N VAL A 151 16.89 1.02 -13.89
CA VAL A 151 16.04 2.18 -13.59
C VAL A 151 15.11 2.49 -14.75
N VAL A 152 15.61 2.48 -15.99
CA VAL A 152 14.79 2.63 -17.20
C VAL A 152 13.73 1.52 -17.29
N SER A 153 14.11 0.27 -17.00
CA SER A 153 13.18 -0.87 -16.97
C SER A 153 12.07 -0.71 -15.93
N VAL A 154 12.39 -0.22 -14.73
CA VAL A 154 11.40 0.11 -13.68
C VAL A 154 10.43 1.17 -14.17
N VAL A 155 10.93 2.28 -14.73
CA VAL A 155 10.08 3.37 -15.23
C VAL A 155 9.17 2.88 -16.36
N ASN A 156 9.69 2.13 -17.32
CA ASN A 156 8.93 1.60 -18.44
C ASN A 156 7.88 0.59 -17.99
N SER A 157 8.22 -0.30 -17.05
CA SER A 157 7.27 -1.27 -16.49
C SER A 157 6.14 -0.57 -15.74
N ARG A 158 6.47 0.46 -14.97
CA ARG A 158 5.50 1.29 -14.24
C ARG A 158 4.58 2.05 -15.20
N ASN A 159 5.14 2.69 -16.23
CA ASN A 159 4.38 3.40 -17.27
C ASN A 159 3.45 2.44 -18.02
N ARG A 160 3.96 1.29 -18.44
CA ARG A 160 3.16 0.28 -19.12
C ARG A 160 1.97 -0.14 -18.27
N LEU A 161 2.19 -0.49 -17.01
CA LEU A 161 1.09 -0.88 -16.12
C LEU A 161 0.11 0.28 -15.84
N ALA A 162 0.63 1.50 -15.69
CA ALA A 162 -0.22 2.67 -15.45
C ALA A 162 -1.15 2.89 -16.64
N GLU A 163 -0.58 3.02 -17.83
CA GLU A 163 -1.31 3.43 -19.03
C GLU A 163 -2.14 2.31 -19.66
N THR A 164 -1.67 1.07 -19.61
CA THR A 164 -2.37 -0.04 -20.29
C THR A 164 -3.38 -0.76 -19.41
N PHE A 165 -3.26 -0.69 -18.08
CA PHE A 165 -4.15 -1.40 -17.17
C PHE A 165 -4.99 -0.46 -16.31
N VAL A 166 -4.38 0.52 -15.64
CA VAL A 166 -5.11 1.38 -14.70
C VAL A 166 -5.81 2.55 -15.38
N SER A 167 -5.13 3.29 -16.28
CA SER A 167 -5.69 4.44 -17.00
C SER A 167 -7.01 4.12 -17.71
N PRO A 168 -7.18 2.99 -18.43
CA PRO A 168 -8.42 2.68 -19.13
C PRO A 168 -9.60 2.50 -18.16
N ALA A 169 -9.38 1.87 -17.00
CA ALA A 169 -10.41 1.71 -15.97
C ALA A 169 -10.79 3.06 -15.34
N VAL A 170 -9.80 3.91 -15.07
CA VAL A 170 -10.01 5.27 -14.54
C VAL A 170 -10.80 6.14 -15.53
N LEU A 171 -10.44 6.11 -16.81
CA LEU A 171 -11.12 6.86 -17.86
C LEU A 171 -12.57 6.43 -18.02
N ALA A 172 -12.81 5.11 -18.09
CA ALA A 172 -14.16 4.57 -18.19
C ALA A 172 -15.00 4.96 -16.97
N TRP A 173 -14.43 4.89 -15.75
CA TRP A 173 -15.13 5.28 -14.54
C TRP A 173 -15.51 6.78 -14.57
N LEU A 174 -14.56 7.66 -14.88
CA LEU A 174 -14.82 9.12 -14.98
C LEU A 174 -15.87 9.45 -16.04
N THR A 175 -15.90 8.70 -17.13
CA THR A 175 -16.85 8.91 -18.23
C THR A 175 -18.27 8.50 -17.82
N GLU A 176 -18.42 7.39 -17.09
CA GLU A 176 -19.74 6.90 -16.64
C GLU A 176 -20.26 7.62 -15.39
N HIS A 177 -19.38 8.19 -14.56
CA HIS A 177 -19.76 8.91 -13.34
C HIS A 177 -19.87 10.41 -13.59
N LEU A 178 -21.10 10.86 -13.84
CA LEU A 178 -21.40 12.26 -14.14
C LEU A 178 -20.83 13.23 -13.11
N LYS A 179 -20.22 14.32 -13.61
CA LYS A 179 -19.58 15.39 -12.83
C LYS A 179 -18.58 14.89 -11.77
N SER A 180 -18.07 13.68 -11.92
CA SER A 180 -17.03 13.16 -11.05
C SER A 180 -15.68 13.79 -11.36
N ASN A 181 -14.80 13.79 -10.37
CA ASN A 181 -13.43 14.26 -10.52
C ASN A 181 -12.44 13.17 -10.08
N THR A 182 -11.14 13.44 -10.23
CA THR A 182 -10.12 12.45 -9.91
C THR A 182 -9.99 12.11 -8.43
N GLU A 183 -10.49 12.94 -7.52
CA GLU A 183 -10.57 12.61 -6.09
C GLU A 183 -11.66 11.56 -5.83
N ASP A 184 -12.77 11.60 -6.57
CA ASP A 184 -13.84 10.60 -6.49
C ASP A 184 -13.33 9.23 -6.96
N VAL A 185 -12.65 9.20 -8.11
CA VAL A 185 -11.97 7.99 -8.63
C VAL A 185 -11.01 7.43 -7.60
N LEU A 186 -10.10 8.28 -7.10
CA LEU A 186 -9.09 7.87 -6.13
C LEU A 186 -9.76 7.31 -4.88
N THR A 187 -10.86 7.91 -4.44
CA THR A 187 -11.64 7.41 -3.32
C THR A 187 -12.19 6.01 -3.60
N ALA A 188 -12.88 5.80 -4.72
CA ALA A 188 -13.47 4.52 -5.09
C ALA A 188 -12.41 3.41 -5.23
N PHE A 189 -11.37 3.66 -6.03
CA PHE A 189 -10.33 2.67 -6.32
C PHE A 189 -9.43 2.41 -5.11
N CYS A 190 -8.97 3.45 -4.41
CA CYS A 190 -8.05 3.24 -3.28
C CYS A 190 -8.77 2.59 -2.10
N LEU A 191 -10.06 2.85 -1.90
CA LEU A 191 -10.86 2.17 -0.87
C LEU A 191 -10.89 0.66 -1.13
N ALA A 192 -11.14 0.24 -2.37
CA ALA A 192 -11.16 -1.17 -2.74
C ALA A 192 -9.77 -1.82 -2.63
N VAL A 193 -8.75 -1.14 -3.14
CA VAL A 193 -7.36 -1.63 -3.17
C VAL A 193 -6.75 -1.77 -1.77
N THR A 194 -7.05 -0.85 -0.86
CA THR A 194 -6.40 -0.80 0.46
C THR A 194 -7.28 -1.29 1.61
N LYS A 195 -8.60 -1.31 1.41
CA LYS A 195 -9.61 -1.59 2.44
C LYS A 195 -9.50 -0.64 3.66
N TRP A 196 -9.00 0.58 3.46
CA TRP A 196 -8.95 1.59 4.52
C TRP A 196 -10.34 2.14 4.84
N LYS A 197 -10.48 2.82 5.97
CA LYS A 197 -11.71 3.54 6.28
C LYS A 197 -11.75 4.86 5.52
N LEU A 198 -12.90 5.17 4.93
CA LEU A 198 -13.17 6.41 4.20
C LEU A 198 -12.71 7.67 4.97
N ALA A 199 -13.01 7.73 6.27
CA ALA A 199 -12.64 8.84 7.15
C ALA A 199 -11.13 9.13 7.22
N THR A 200 -10.28 8.13 6.97
CA THR A 200 -8.81 8.26 7.02
C THR A 200 -8.15 8.26 5.65
N LEU A 201 -8.92 7.96 4.59
CA LEU A 201 -8.41 7.70 3.25
C LEU A 201 -7.69 8.92 2.68
N LYS A 202 -8.32 10.10 2.71
CA LYS A 202 -7.73 11.34 2.17
C LYS A 202 -6.38 11.70 2.80
N GLY A 203 -6.27 11.61 4.12
CA GLY A 203 -5.01 11.88 4.82
C GLY A 203 -3.90 10.90 4.40
N LYS A 204 -4.22 9.61 4.30
CA LYS A 204 -3.27 8.58 3.84
C LYS A 204 -2.87 8.77 2.37
N MET A 205 -3.82 9.12 1.50
CA MET A 205 -3.54 9.45 0.11
C MET A 205 -2.55 10.61 0.01
N LEU A 206 -2.75 11.71 0.73
CA LEU A 206 -1.83 12.84 0.70
C LEU A 206 -0.40 12.47 1.15
N GLN A 207 -0.28 11.60 2.16
CA GLN A 207 1.02 11.08 2.60
C GLN A 207 1.69 10.22 1.51
N LEU A 208 0.95 9.30 0.91
CA LEU A 208 1.47 8.40 -0.13
C LEU A 208 1.78 9.12 -1.43
N ARG A 209 1.07 10.20 -1.76
CA ARG A 209 1.38 11.05 -2.90
C ARG A 209 2.78 11.63 -2.79
N ARG A 210 3.15 12.13 -1.60
CA ARG A 210 4.51 12.63 -1.31
C ARG A 210 5.56 11.53 -1.43
N ARG A 211 5.25 10.31 -0.96
CA ARG A 211 6.12 9.13 -1.11
C ARG A 211 6.31 8.73 -2.57
N ASN A 212 5.24 8.77 -3.37
CA ASN A 212 5.30 8.49 -4.80
C ASN A 212 6.20 9.52 -5.51
N GLN A 213 6.05 10.80 -5.21
CA GLN A 213 6.95 11.84 -5.72
C GLN A 213 8.41 11.61 -5.29
N ALA A 214 8.65 11.25 -4.03
CA ALA A 214 10.00 10.98 -3.54
C ALA A 214 10.65 9.79 -4.26
N PHE A 215 9.88 8.74 -4.54
CA PHE A 215 10.33 7.60 -5.35
C PHE A 215 10.76 8.04 -6.75
N PHE A 216 9.94 8.81 -7.46
CA PHE A 216 10.29 9.33 -8.78
C PHE A 216 11.50 10.28 -8.74
N ARG A 217 11.62 11.14 -7.73
CA ARG A 217 12.82 11.98 -7.54
C ARG A 217 14.09 11.15 -7.36
N ARG A 218 14.02 10.03 -6.63
CA ARG A 218 15.15 9.11 -6.49
C ARG A 218 15.55 8.50 -7.83
N LEU A 219 14.59 8.05 -8.64
CA LEU A 219 14.87 7.54 -9.99
C LEU A 219 15.53 8.61 -10.87
N LYS A 220 15.04 9.86 -10.79
CA LYS A 220 15.64 11.00 -11.50
C LYS A 220 17.11 11.22 -11.13
N VAL A 221 17.44 11.22 -9.84
CA VAL A 221 18.83 11.43 -9.38
C VAL A 221 19.76 10.36 -9.95
N ILE A 222 19.31 9.09 -9.97
CA ILE A 222 20.11 8.00 -10.52
C ILE A 222 20.32 8.17 -12.03
N LEU A 223 19.26 8.55 -12.77
CA LEU A 223 19.36 8.75 -14.23
C LEU A 223 20.18 10.00 -14.59
N ALA A 224 20.10 11.07 -13.80
CA ALA A 224 20.86 12.30 -14.04
C ALA A 224 22.37 12.13 -13.81
N ALA A 225 22.77 11.15 -12.99
CA ALA A 225 24.18 10.78 -12.83
C ALA A 225 24.76 10.09 -14.09
N ALA A 226 23.91 9.67 -15.03
CA ALA A 226 24.29 9.06 -16.30
C ALA A 226 24.25 10.08 -17.44
N SER A 227 25.20 11.02 -17.42
CA SER A 227 25.19 12.26 -18.21
C SER A 227 25.30 12.13 -19.74
N GLU A 228 25.34 10.93 -20.31
CA GLU A 228 25.68 10.72 -21.74
C GLU A 228 24.66 9.89 -22.55
N SER A 229 23.47 9.62 -22.01
CA SER A 229 22.45 8.81 -22.69
C SER A 229 21.21 9.63 -23.07
N ALA A 230 20.97 9.82 -24.38
CA ALA A 230 19.74 10.45 -24.88
C ALA A 230 18.46 9.73 -24.39
N THR A 231 18.56 8.42 -24.17
CA THR A 231 17.48 7.62 -23.56
C THR A 231 17.23 8.04 -22.11
N ALA A 232 18.28 8.32 -21.33
CA ALA A 232 18.14 8.79 -19.96
C ALA A 232 17.47 10.17 -19.92
N ASP A 233 17.80 11.08 -20.84
CA ASP A 233 17.19 12.42 -20.90
C ASP A 233 15.69 12.39 -21.16
N VAL A 234 15.24 11.56 -22.10
CA VAL A 234 13.80 11.37 -22.40
C VAL A 234 13.06 10.81 -21.17
N VAL A 235 13.65 9.83 -20.50
CA VAL A 235 13.07 9.21 -19.30
C VAL A 235 13.05 10.19 -18.12
N VAL A 236 14.09 11.01 -17.95
CA VAL A 236 14.15 12.07 -16.93
C VAL A 236 13.05 13.10 -17.14
N LYS A 237 12.85 13.57 -18.38
CA LYS A 237 11.75 14.50 -18.69
C LYS A 237 10.39 13.91 -18.32
N ARG A 238 10.15 12.65 -18.69
CA ARG A 238 8.91 11.94 -18.33
C ARG A 238 8.71 11.83 -16.82
N ILE A 239 9.79 11.55 -16.08
CA ILE A 239 9.75 11.53 -14.61
C ILE A 239 9.38 12.90 -14.05
N ASP A 240 9.94 13.98 -14.60
CA ASP A 240 9.60 15.35 -14.17
C ASP A 240 8.12 15.68 -14.41
N ASP A 241 7.59 15.32 -15.57
CA ASP A 241 6.17 15.48 -15.89
C ASP A 241 5.29 14.74 -14.87
N ILE A 242 5.65 13.50 -14.51
CA ILE A 242 4.95 12.72 -13.48
C ILE A 242 5.07 13.37 -12.09
N ILE A 243 6.26 13.84 -11.69
CA ILE A 243 6.46 14.50 -10.39
C ILE A 243 5.59 15.75 -10.28
N GLN A 244 5.59 16.59 -11.33
CA GLN A 244 4.79 17.81 -11.38
C GLN A 244 3.30 17.50 -11.33
N ALA A 245 2.84 16.53 -12.13
CA ALA A 245 1.43 16.16 -12.19
C ALA A 245 0.93 15.48 -10.90
N LEU A 246 1.79 14.72 -10.19
CA LEU A 246 1.52 14.24 -8.83
C LEU A 246 1.48 15.37 -7.78
N GLY A 247 1.94 16.58 -8.12
CA GLY A 247 1.88 17.76 -7.27
C GLY A 247 0.52 18.46 -7.28
N ALA A 248 -0.32 18.19 -8.28
CA ALA A 248 -1.65 18.78 -8.40
C ALA A 248 -2.59 18.33 -7.26
N ASP A 249 -3.64 19.11 -7.02
CA ASP A 249 -4.74 18.73 -6.13
C ASP A 249 -5.38 17.41 -6.58
N LEU A 250 -5.82 16.57 -5.63
CA LEU A 250 -6.34 15.24 -5.93
C LEU A 250 -7.51 15.25 -6.93
N SER A 251 -8.30 16.33 -6.95
CA SER A 251 -9.44 16.53 -7.85
C SER A 251 -9.08 17.04 -9.25
N LYS A 252 -7.81 17.42 -9.47
CA LYS A 252 -7.29 17.99 -10.73
C LYS A 252 -6.08 17.22 -11.28
N MET A 253 -5.87 15.99 -10.82
CA MET A 253 -4.78 15.17 -11.33
C MET A 253 -5.10 14.71 -12.74
N SER A 254 -4.09 14.52 -13.59
CA SER A 254 -4.29 13.83 -14.86
C SER A 254 -4.60 12.35 -14.62
N VAL A 255 -5.31 11.72 -15.56
CA VAL A 255 -5.60 10.27 -15.54
C VAL A 255 -4.33 9.45 -15.39
N SER A 256 -3.29 9.78 -16.14
CA SER A 256 -1.97 9.14 -16.05
C SER A 256 -1.40 9.23 -14.63
N SER A 257 -1.48 10.40 -14.00
CA SER A 257 -1.01 10.59 -12.62
C SER A 257 -1.83 9.81 -11.60
N VAL A 258 -3.16 9.74 -11.78
CA VAL A 258 -4.05 8.91 -10.97
C VAL A 258 -3.66 7.43 -11.10
N ALA A 259 -3.41 6.96 -12.32
CA ALA A 259 -2.98 5.59 -12.58
C ALA A 259 -1.65 5.26 -11.90
N HIS A 260 -0.64 6.12 -12.05
CA HIS A 260 0.64 6.00 -11.35
C HIS A 260 0.51 6.03 -9.83
N PHE A 261 -0.48 6.75 -9.32
CA PHE A 261 -0.73 6.87 -7.89
C PHE A 261 -1.46 5.65 -7.32
N ILE A 262 -2.49 5.14 -8.00
CA ILE A 262 -3.16 3.87 -7.65
C ILE A 262 -2.15 2.72 -7.62
N LEU A 263 -1.26 2.64 -8.62
CA LEU A 263 -0.15 1.66 -8.62
C LEU A 263 0.78 1.80 -7.41
N HIS A 264 1.03 3.02 -6.94
CA HIS A 264 1.86 3.24 -5.75
C HIS A 264 1.16 2.79 -4.46
N ILE A 265 -0.16 2.99 -4.39
CA ILE A 265 -0.99 2.67 -3.23
C ILE A 265 -1.23 1.16 -3.11
N ALA A 266 -1.25 0.44 -4.24
CA ALA A 266 -1.50 -0.98 -4.28
C ALA A 266 -0.63 -1.72 -3.25
N PRO A 267 -1.22 -2.62 -2.43
CA PRO A 267 -0.48 -3.40 -1.45
C PRO A 267 0.69 -4.07 -2.15
N ARG A 268 1.90 -3.74 -1.71
CA ARG A 268 3.09 -4.43 -2.20
C ARG A 268 3.06 -5.82 -1.59
N PRO A 269 3.23 -6.90 -2.38
CA PRO A 269 3.48 -8.19 -1.79
C PRO A 269 4.74 -8.04 -0.98
N MET A 270 4.61 -8.16 0.34
CA MET A 270 5.78 -8.40 1.16
C MET A 270 6.34 -9.71 0.63
N GLY A 271 7.55 -9.67 0.08
CA GLY A 271 8.25 -10.90 -0.24
C GLY A 271 8.16 -11.83 0.96
N ARG A 272 8.22 -13.15 0.74
CA ARG A 272 8.92 -13.98 1.73
C ARG A 272 10.28 -13.30 1.86
N GLY A 273 10.44 -12.50 2.90
CA GLY A 273 11.49 -11.50 2.92
C GLY A 273 12.83 -12.18 2.74
N ASP A 274 13.58 -11.81 1.71
CA ASP A 274 15.03 -11.89 1.77
C ASP A 274 15.52 -10.82 2.74
N ARG A 275 15.17 -10.99 4.02
CA ARG A 275 15.61 -10.15 5.13
C ARG A 275 15.96 -11.06 6.30
N SER A 276 17.21 -11.54 6.28
CA SER A 276 17.87 -12.37 7.30
C SER A 276 17.20 -13.72 7.60
N ARG A 277 17.94 -14.84 7.49
CA ARG A 277 17.53 -16.20 7.93
C ARG A 277 17.12 -16.28 9.41
N TYR A 278 17.28 -15.21 10.18
CA TYR A 278 17.06 -15.16 11.62
C TYR A 278 15.79 -14.40 12.04
N VAL A 279 15.08 -13.74 11.11
CA VAL A 279 13.85 -13.00 11.43
C VAL A 279 12.73 -13.42 10.48
N ASP A 280 11.80 -14.22 11.01
CA ASP A 280 10.52 -14.45 10.37
C ASP A 280 9.70 -13.14 10.44
N VAL A 281 9.62 -12.44 9.30
CA VAL A 281 8.67 -11.36 9.10
C VAL A 281 7.33 -12.02 8.81
N GLY A 282 6.55 -12.24 9.87
CA GLY A 282 5.18 -12.71 9.73
C GLY A 282 4.37 -11.78 8.82
N MET A 283 3.38 -12.37 8.15
CA MET A 283 2.35 -11.68 7.37
C MET A 283 1.94 -10.37 8.04
N SER A 284 1.97 -9.27 7.28
CA SER A 284 1.29 -8.04 7.66
C SER A 284 -0.17 -8.40 7.89
N SER A 285 -0.58 -8.39 9.15
CA SER A 285 -1.99 -8.56 9.48
C SER A 285 -2.71 -7.32 8.98
N THR A 286 -3.55 -7.49 7.97
CA THR A 286 -4.52 -6.48 7.51
C THR A 286 -5.64 -6.24 8.54
N ARG A 287 -5.41 -6.54 9.83
CA ARG A 287 -6.32 -6.15 10.91
C ARG A 287 -6.17 -4.66 11.22
N GLY A 288 -6.99 -3.87 10.53
CA GLY A 288 -7.66 -2.72 11.12
C GLY A 288 -6.78 -1.51 11.43
N ASN A 289 -6.97 -0.44 10.65
CA ASN A 289 -6.70 0.94 11.04
C ASN A 289 -5.26 1.37 11.33
N LYS A 290 -4.26 0.49 11.27
CA LYS A 290 -2.85 0.87 11.44
C LYS A 290 -2.12 0.71 10.12
N THR A 291 -1.72 1.84 9.54
CA THR A 291 -0.53 1.86 8.70
C THR A 291 0.63 1.55 9.64
N GLU A 292 1.11 0.30 9.63
CA GLU A 292 2.34 -0.02 10.35
C GLU A 292 3.47 0.85 9.76
N PRO A 293 4.33 1.47 10.60
CA PRO A 293 5.48 2.21 10.09
C PRO A 293 6.36 1.28 9.26
N ASP A 294 7.01 1.83 8.22
CA ASP A 294 7.97 1.08 7.41
C ASP A 294 9.04 0.50 8.34
N MET A 295 9.06 -0.82 8.49
CA MET A 295 10.05 -1.52 9.32
C MET A 295 11.36 -1.62 8.55
N ALA A 296 12.08 -0.49 8.45
CA ALA A 296 13.30 -0.33 7.67
C ALA A 296 14.56 -0.65 8.49
N SER A 297 14.50 -0.45 9.81
CA SER A 297 15.61 -0.64 10.74
C SER A 297 15.29 -1.74 11.77
N PRO A 298 16.29 -2.54 12.21
CA PRO A 298 16.14 -3.47 13.33
C PRO A 298 15.55 -2.81 14.60
N PHE A 299 15.78 -1.51 14.78
CA PHE A 299 15.26 -0.75 15.91
C PHE A 299 13.78 -0.39 15.80
N ASP A 300 13.21 -0.33 14.58
CA ASP A 300 11.76 -0.16 14.39
C ASP A 300 11.00 -1.37 14.95
N PHE A 301 11.55 -2.57 14.74
CA PHE A 301 11.02 -3.81 15.31
C PHE A 301 11.17 -3.82 16.83
N LEU A 302 12.33 -3.41 17.35
CA LEU A 302 12.58 -3.40 18.79
C LEU A 302 11.66 -2.43 19.52
N GLU A 303 11.47 -1.22 18.98
CA GLU A 303 10.55 -0.22 19.54
C GLU A 303 9.12 -0.75 19.64
N ARG A 304 8.61 -1.33 18.54
CA ARG A 304 7.29 -1.98 18.52
C ARG A 304 7.22 -3.11 19.55
N ASP A 305 8.22 -3.99 19.59
CA ASP A 305 8.24 -5.15 20.47
C ASP A 305 8.33 -4.73 21.95
N VAL A 306 9.04 -3.65 22.27
CA VAL A 306 9.02 -3.02 23.62
C VAL A 306 7.62 -2.51 23.97
N GLN A 307 6.94 -1.81 23.05
CA GLN A 307 5.57 -1.34 23.27
C GLN A 307 4.58 -2.49 23.44
N LEU A 308 4.76 -3.61 22.71
CA LEU A 308 3.96 -4.81 22.86
C LEU A 308 4.25 -5.55 24.18
N ALA A 309 5.51 -5.59 24.60
CA ALA A 309 5.95 -6.21 25.84
C ALA A 309 5.33 -5.54 27.08
N ARG A 310 5.02 -4.24 27.03
CA ARG A 310 4.26 -3.53 28.10
C ARG A 310 2.95 -4.22 28.49
N ARG A 311 2.30 -4.90 27.54
CA ARG A 311 0.99 -5.56 27.75
C ARG A 311 1.10 -6.94 28.40
N ARG A 312 2.30 -7.49 28.51
CA ARG A 312 2.59 -8.81 29.11
C ARG A 312 3.09 -8.62 30.55
N THR A 313 3.05 -9.63 31.40
CA THR A 313 3.53 -9.54 32.79
C THR A 313 4.49 -10.68 33.13
N GLY A 314 5.35 -10.46 34.13
CA GLY A 314 6.22 -11.50 34.70
C GLY A 314 7.18 -12.15 33.69
N THR A 315 7.28 -13.48 33.76
CA THR A 315 8.19 -14.30 32.95
C THR A 315 7.92 -14.22 31.45
N GLU A 316 6.64 -14.12 31.06
CA GLU A 316 6.25 -14.01 29.64
C GLU A 316 6.81 -12.75 28.98
N ARG A 317 6.86 -11.63 29.73
CA ARG A 317 7.48 -10.39 29.25
C ARG A 317 8.99 -10.57 29.07
N SER A 318 9.63 -11.21 30.04
CA SER A 318 11.08 -11.44 30.03
C SER A 318 11.52 -12.31 28.86
N GLU A 319 10.87 -13.45 28.65
CA GLU A 319 11.18 -14.38 27.56
C GLU A 319 10.93 -13.76 26.20
N TYR A 320 9.78 -13.09 26.03
CA TYR A 320 9.44 -12.43 24.79
C TYR A 320 10.45 -11.35 24.41
N LEU A 321 10.76 -10.44 25.34
CA LEU A 321 11.61 -9.31 25.05
C LEU A 321 13.07 -9.75 24.86
N SER A 322 13.57 -10.68 25.68
CA SER A 322 14.93 -11.25 25.54
C SER A 322 15.11 -11.93 24.18
N GLN A 323 14.10 -12.68 23.71
CA GLN A 323 14.14 -13.29 22.39
C GLN A 323 14.22 -12.25 21.26
N ARG A 324 13.51 -11.13 21.38
CA ARG A 324 13.50 -10.06 20.36
C ARG A 324 14.77 -9.22 20.38
N ILE A 325 15.27 -8.86 21.56
CA ILE A 325 16.58 -8.22 21.73
C ILE A 325 17.67 -9.08 21.10
N SER A 326 17.72 -10.39 21.41
CA SER A 326 18.70 -11.31 20.85
C SER A 326 18.69 -11.31 19.30
N ARG A 327 17.51 -11.26 18.69
CA ARG A 327 17.38 -11.17 17.22
C ARG A 327 17.95 -9.86 16.66
N VAL A 328 17.65 -8.71 17.28
CA VAL A 328 18.19 -7.42 16.84
C VAL A 328 19.72 -7.37 16.99
N MET A 329 20.23 -7.87 18.10
CA MET A 329 21.67 -7.94 18.36
C MET A 329 22.41 -8.83 17.36
N ARG A 330 21.83 -9.96 16.95
CA ARG A 330 22.41 -10.81 15.89
C ARG A 330 22.50 -10.08 14.55
N VAL A 331 21.49 -9.28 14.20
CA VAL A 331 21.51 -8.47 12.96
C VAL A 331 22.62 -7.43 13.01
N LEU A 332 22.76 -6.72 14.13
CA LEU A 332 23.81 -5.71 14.29
C LEU A 332 25.21 -6.33 14.24
N ARG A 333 25.40 -7.54 14.77
CA ARG A 333 26.67 -8.27 14.62
C ARG A 333 26.96 -8.71 13.20
N TYR A 334 25.94 -9.15 12.45
CA TYR A 334 26.10 -9.46 11.04
C TYR A 334 26.54 -8.24 10.21
N GLN A 335 26.20 -7.02 10.66
CA GLN A 335 26.67 -5.75 10.09
C GLN A 335 28.10 -5.35 10.55
N GLY A 336 28.85 -6.26 11.18
CA GLY A 336 30.25 -6.05 11.59
C GLY A 336 30.46 -5.33 12.92
N ASN A 337 29.41 -5.16 13.74
CA ASN A 337 29.54 -4.49 15.04
C ASN A 337 30.02 -5.46 16.13
N THR A 338 30.91 -5.00 17.01
CA THR A 338 31.33 -5.75 18.21
C THR A 338 30.20 -5.82 19.24
N THR A 339 30.23 -6.78 20.17
CA THR A 339 29.19 -6.93 21.20
C THR A 339 28.99 -5.65 22.02
N ALA A 340 30.07 -4.94 22.35
CA ALA A 340 30.00 -3.66 23.05
C ALA A 340 29.32 -2.56 22.20
N GLN A 341 29.67 -2.46 20.91
CA GLN A 341 29.03 -1.51 19.98
C GLN A 341 27.55 -1.83 19.77
N VAL A 342 27.18 -3.11 19.79
CA VAL A 342 25.79 -3.55 19.66
C VAL A 342 24.96 -3.09 20.85
N ILE A 343 25.45 -3.26 22.08
CA ILE A 343 24.77 -2.75 23.28
C ILE A 343 24.64 -1.23 23.20
N GLU A 344 25.73 -0.53 22.87
CA GLU A 344 25.75 0.93 22.75
C GLU A 344 24.71 1.43 21.74
N LYS A 345 24.67 0.85 20.55
CA LYS A 345 23.66 1.19 19.53
C LYS A 345 22.24 0.89 20.00
N CYS A 346 22.02 -0.25 20.64
CA CYS A 346 20.71 -0.60 21.21
C CYS A 346 20.25 0.41 22.25
N VAL A 347 21.11 0.75 23.22
CA VAL A 347 20.78 1.69 24.29
C VAL A 347 20.47 3.07 23.69
N LEU A 348 21.34 3.62 22.84
CA LEU A 348 21.17 4.95 22.25
C LEU A 348 19.92 5.06 21.36
N GLU A 349 19.66 4.06 20.51
CA GLU A 349 18.47 4.06 19.66
C GLU A 349 17.19 3.95 20.48
N LEU A 350 17.18 3.10 21.51
CA LEU A 350 16.05 3.00 22.43
C LEU A 350 15.85 4.29 23.22
N THR A 351 16.93 4.95 23.66
CA THR A 351 16.86 6.25 24.34
C THR A 351 16.15 7.28 23.47
N ASN A 352 16.60 7.41 22.21
CA ASN A 352 16.07 8.38 21.26
C ASN A 352 14.61 8.08 20.91
N ARG A 353 14.27 6.81 20.66
CA ARG A 353 12.94 6.38 20.18
C ARG A 353 11.90 6.33 21.27
N LEU A 354 12.26 5.91 22.48
CA LEU A 354 11.35 5.80 23.62
C LEU A 354 11.32 7.08 24.48
N HIS A 355 12.01 8.13 24.04
CA HIS A 355 12.11 9.41 24.74
C HIS A 355 12.57 9.25 26.21
N ILE A 356 13.55 8.35 26.43
CA ILE A 356 14.19 8.15 27.73
C ILE A 356 15.25 9.25 27.91
N ASP A 357 15.48 9.69 29.15
CA ASP A 357 16.52 10.69 29.43
C ASP A 357 17.91 10.13 29.04
N LYS A 358 18.66 10.92 28.26
CA LYS A 358 19.99 10.59 27.76
C LYS A 358 21.01 10.43 28.89
N ALA A 359 20.78 11.04 30.05
CA ALA A 359 21.64 10.88 31.22
C ALA A 359 21.73 9.40 31.68
N TYR A 360 20.66 8.62 31.51
CA TYR A 360 20.65 7.20 31.89
C TYR A 360 21.42 6.31 30.90
N ALA A 361 21.53 6.71 29.64
CA ALA A 361 22.21 5.92 28.61
C ALA A 361 23.72 5.82 28.87
N ALA A 362 24.37 6.93 29.21
CA ALA A 362 25.82 6.99 29.39
C ALA A 362 26.32 6.07 30.53
N GLY A 363 25.62 6.07 31.67
CA GLY A 363 25.98 5.20 32.80
C GLY A 363 25.80 3.71 32.50
N VAL A 364 24.80 3.35 31.69
CA VAL A 364 24.53 1.95 31.31
C VAL A 364 25.53 1.46 30.26
N ILE A 365 25.93 2.31 29.31
CA ILE A 365 26.94 1.97 28.29
C ILE A 365 28.29 1.69 28.96
N GLU A 366 28.74 2.54 29.88
CA GLU A 366 30.02 2.33 30.57
C GLU A 366 30.00 1.10 31.49
N ARG A 367 28.92 0.88 32.23
CA ARG A 367 28.74 -0.36 33.01
C ARG A 367 28.78 -1.60 32.12
N SER A 368 28.11 -1.56 30.97
CA SER A 368 28.07 -2.67 30.02
C SER A 368 29.45 -3.00 29.44
N LYS A 369 30.28 -1.99 29.17
CA LYS A 369 31.68 -2.21 28.71
C LYS A 369 32.52 -2.91 29.77
N GLN A 370 32.37 -2.53 31.04
CA GLN A 370 33.08 -3.15 32.16
C GLN A 370 32.62 -4.60 32.41
N GLU A 371 31.32 -4.86 32.36
CA GLU A 371 30.78 -6.22 32.52
C GLU A 371 31.18 -7.15 31.36
N LEU A 372 31.18 -6.65 30.12
CA LEU A 372 31.65 -7.43 28.98
C LEU A 372 33.15 -7.75 29.04
N ALA A 373 33.97 -6.83 29.56
CA ALA A 373 35.42 -7.04 29.70
C ALA A 373 35.76 -8.16 30.70
N ASN A 374 34.92 -8.36 31.72
CA ASN A 374 35.09 -9.39 32.75
C ASN A 374 34.41 -10.72 32.39
N THR A 375 33.79 -10.82 31.20
CA THR A 375 32.99 -11.97 30.80
C THR A 375 33.70 -12.82 29.73
N PRO A 376 33.79 -14.15 29.91
CA PRO A 376 34.24 -15.08 28.87
C PRO A 376 33.49 -14.93 27.54
N SER A 377 34.21 -15.02 26.42
CA SER A 377 33.67 -14.72 25.07
C SER A 377 32.43 -15.55 24.69
N ASP A 378 32.27 -16.75 25.25
CA ASP A 378 31.14 -17.66 25.03
C ASP A 378 29.84 -17.21 25.72
N ARG A 379 29.94 -16.34 26.74
CA ARG A 379 28.79 -15.83 27.52
C ARG A 379 28.46 -14.36 27.25
N GLN A 380 29.29 -13.66 26.48
CA GLN A 380 29.10 -12.24 26.20
C GLN A 380 27.75 -11.93 25.53
N ASP A 381 27.23 -12.86 24.73
CA ASP A 381 25.95 -12.70 24.04
C ASP A 381 24.75 -12.67 24.98
N ASP A 382 24.70 -13.63 25.90
CA ASP A 382 23.59 -13.75 26.86
C ASP A 382 23.59 -12.58 27.84
N ILE A 383 24.79 -12.15 28.26
CA ILE A 383 24.97 -10.97 29.12
C ILE A 383 24.56 -9.70 28.37
N ALA A 384 24.92 -9.58 27.11
CA ALA A 384 24.57 -8.39 26.33
C ALA A 384 23.06 -8.27 26.08
N VAL A 385 22.36 -9.40 25.86
CA VAL A 385 20.88 -9.42 25.81
C VAL A 385 20.28 -9.01 27.14
N LYS A 386 20.82 -9.54 28.25
CA LYS A 386 20.38 -9.22 29.60
C LYS A 386 20.55 -7.73 29.93
N LEU A 387 21.67 -7.12 29.57
CA LEU A 387 21.95 -5.70 29.81
C LEU A 387 20.98 -4.77 29.07
N VAL A 388 20.67 -5.07 27.81
CA VAL A 388 19.67 -4.31 27.03
C VAL A 388 18.26 -4.52 27.60
N PHE A 389 17.95 -5.75 28.04
CA PHE A 389 16.67 -6.07 28.68
C PHE A 389 16.48 -5.32 30.01
N GLU A 390 17.50 -5.27 30.86
CA GLU A 390 17.50 -4.51 32.11
C GLU A 390 17.30 -3.02 31.85
N TYR A 391 18.01 -2.46 30.86
CA TYR A 391 17.82 -1.07 30.45
C TYR A 391 16.36 -0.76 30.07
N ILE A 392 15.75 -1.60 29.23
CA ILE A 392 14.33 -1.43 28.86
C ILE A 392 13.43 -1.57 30.08
N SER A 393 13.68 -2.58 30.92
CA SER A 393 12.81 -2.88 32.06
C SER A 393 12.80 -1.75 33.09
N THR A 394 13.98 -1.20 33.41
CA THR A 394 14.13 -0.10 34.36
C THR A 394 13.61 1.21 33.79
N TYR A 395 13.99 1.59 32.57
CA TYR A 395 13.75 2.96 32.09
C TYR A 395 12.56 3.11 31.15
N ALA A 396 12.08 2.03 30.53
CA ALA A 396 10.96 2.08 29.59
C ALA A 396 9.64 1.55 30.17
N PHE A 397 9.63 0.85 31.31
CA PHE A 397 8.39 0.34 31.92
C PHE A 397 8.01 1.00 33.26
N GLU A 398 8.90 1.76 33.89
CA GLU A 398 8.61 2.58 35.09
C GLU A 398 7.97 3.94 34.76
N ARG A 399 7.59 4.16 33.49
CA ARG A 399 6.73 5.25 32.99
C ARG A 399 5.52 4.67 32.28
#